data_AF-A0A223ENE9-F1
#
_entry.id   AF-A0A223ENE9-F1
#
_cell.length_a   1.000
_cell.length_b   1.000
_cell.length_c   1.000
_cell.angle_alpha   90.00
_cell.angle_beta   90.00
_cell.angle_gamma   90.00
#
_symmetry.space_group_name_H-M   'P 1'
#
loop_
_entity.id
_entity.type
_entity.pdbx_description
1 polymer ?
#
loop_
_entity_poly.entity_id
_entity_poly.type
_entity_poly.pdbx_seq_one_letter_code
_entity_poly.pdbx_strand_id
1 'polypeptide(L)'
;MENEFFKKTFISHNIEIVVPNQSEQEYIHRKIVKELENGIVNNETKKGFLNIINQMINRDGIQGVILGCTELPMLIKNEDLNIHPLNTAEIYINKIVDTIFWTKLIDLI
;
A
#
# COMPACT_ATOMS: atom_id res chain seq x y z
N MET A 1 -5.31 -8.16 -5.20
CA MET A 1 -3.87 -8.46 -5.34
C MET A 1 -3.58 -9.42 -6.50
N GLU A 2 -4.61 -10.08 -7.05
CA GLU A 2 -4.48 -11.15 -8.05
C GLU A 2 -4.36 -10.66 -9.50
N ASN A 3 -4.82 -9.44 -9.80
CA ASN A 3 -4.82 -8.92 -11.16
C ASN A 3 -3.42 -8.39 -11.56
N GLU A 4 -2.96 -8.81 -12.73
CA GLU A 4 -1.67 -8.43 -13.31
C GLU A 4 -1.55 -6.94 -13.68
N PHE A 5 -2.68 -6.23 -13.85
CA PHE A 5 -2.71 -4.82 -14.24
C PHE A 5 -1.78 -3.95 -13.38
N PHE A 6 -1.84 -4.11 -12.05
CA PHE A 6 -1.04 -3.30 -11.14
C PHE A 6 0.44 -3.69 -11.16
N LYS A 7 0.76 -4.97 -11.38
CA LYS A 7 2.14 -5.49 -11.38
C LYS A 7 2.93 -5.07 -12.62
N LYS A 8 2.27 -5.02 -13.79
CA LYS A 8 2.91 -4.74 -15.08
C LYS A 8 3.78 -3.51 -15.07
N THR A 9 3.30 -2.40 -14.48
CA THR A 9 4.05 -1.13 -14.44
C THR A 9 5.32 -1.25 -13.59
N PHE A 10 5.30 -1.98 -12.49
CA PHE A 10 6.51 -2.16 -11.67
C PHE A 10 7.53 -3.04 -12.38
N ILE A 11 7.06 -4.14 -12.97
CA ILE A 11 7.91 -5.07 -13.74
C ILE A 11 8.59 -4.35 -14.90
N SER A 12 7.88 -3.46 -15.62
CA SER A 12 8.48 -2.67 -16.71
C SER A 12 9.56 -1.69 -16.25
N HIS A 13 9.63 -1.39 -14.95
CA HIS A 13 10.66 -0.55 -14.34
C HIS A 13 11.69 -1.39 -13.55
N ASN A 14 11.80 -2.69 -13.82
CA ASN A 14 12.69 -3.64 -13.13
C ASN A 14 12.45 -3.70 -11.61
N ILE A 15 11.21 -3.49 -11.17
CA ILE A 15 10.80 -3.65 -9.77
C ILE A 15 10.04 -4.97 -9.65
N GLU A 16 10.56 -5.88 -8.82
CA GLU A 16 9.90 -7.13 -8.50
C GLU A 16 8.69 -6.89 -7.59
N ILE A 17 7.57 -7.55 -7.88
CA ILE A 17 6.35 -7.50 -7.08
C ILE A 17 6.04 -8.90 -6.58
N VAL A 18 6.01 -9.03 -5.26
CA VAL A 18 5.48 -10.21 -4.57
C VAL A 18 4.18 -9.87 -3.87
N VAL A 19 3.35 -10.88 -3.64
CA VAL A 19 2.08 -10.76 -2.91
C VAL A 19 2.08 -11.72 -1.72
N PRO A 20 1.29 -11.47 -0.67
CA PRO A 20 1.12 -12.42 0.42
C PRO A 20 0.63 -13.78 -0.12
N ASN A 21 0.84 -14.86 0.62
CA ASN A 21 0.28 -16.17 0.23
C ASN A 21 -1.26 -16.16 0.34
N GLN A 22 -1.91 -17.23 -0.12
CA GLN A 22 -3.37 -17.27 -0.23
C GLN A 22 -4.10 -17.08 1.12
N SER A 23 -3.62 -17.71 2.20
CA SER A 23 -4.25 -17.58 3.52
C SER A 23 -4.03 -16.19 4.13
N GLU A 24 -2.88 -15.57 3.90
CA GLU A 24 -2.60 -14.19 4.26
C GLU A 24 -3.51 -13.22 3.49
N GLN A 25 -3.69 -13.42 2.19
CA GLN A 25 -4.60 -12.61 1.37
C GLN A 25 -6.05 -12.71 1.84
N GLU A 26 -6.53 -13.92 2.17
CA GLU A 26 -7.87 -14.13 2.69
C GLU A 26 -8.07 -13.43 4.06
N TYR A 27 -7.07 -13.51 4.94
CA TYR A 27 -7.07 -12.79 6.20
C TYR A 27 -7.15 -11.26 5.97
N ILE A 28 -6.29 -10.72 5.10
CA ILE A 28 -6.24 -9.30 4.79
C ILE A 28 -7.58 -8.83 4.21
N HIS A 29 -8.11 -9.52 3.21
CA HIS A 29 -9.39 -9.19 2.59
C HIS A 29 -10.53 -9.18 3.62
N ARG A 30 -10.63 -10.24 4.43
CA ARG A 30 -11.66 -10.34 5.47
C ARG A 30 -11.58 -9.17 6.46
N LYS A 31 -10.38 -8.77 6.86
CA LYS A 31 -10.17 -7.66 7.80
C LYS A 31 -10.46 -6.30 7.19
N ILE A 32 -10.10 -6.09 5.92
CA ILE A 32 -10.47 -4.86 5.19
C ILE A 32 -11.99 -4.73 5.15
N VAL A 33 -12.68 -5.75 4.63
CA VAL A 33 -14.15 -5.69 4.42
C VAL A 33 -14.93 -5.63 5.73
N LYS A 34 -14.56 -6.44 6.73
CA LYS A 34 -15.33 -6.51 7.99
C LYS A 34 -15.03 -5.37 8.97
N GLU A 35 -13.84 -4.78 8.88
CA GLU A 35 -13.39 -3.79 9.87
C GLU A 35 -13.08 -2.44 9.22
N LEU A 36 -12.07 -2.37 8.35
CA LEU A 36 -11.54 -1.10 7.87
C LEU A 36 -12.55 -0.31 7.00
N GLU A 37 -13.28 -0.99 6.11
CA GLU A 37 -14.34 -0.37 5.29
C GLU A 37 -15.51 0.16 6.15
N ASN A 38 -15.65 -0.34 7.38
CA ASN A 38 -16.64 0.14 8.36
C ASN A 38 -16.02 1.16 9.36
N GLY A 39 -14.80 1.63 9.10
CA GLY A 39 -14.09 2.59 9.95
C GLY A 39 -13.55 2.00 11.27
N ILE A 40 -13.55 0.67 11.41
CA ILE A 40 -13.11 0.00 12.65
C ILE A 40 -11.59 -0.26 12.56
N VAL A 41 -10.82 0.41 13.42
CA VAL A 41 -9.36 0.20 13.53
C VAL A 41 -9.04 -0.57 14.80
N ASN A 42 -8.57 -1.81 14.66
CA ASN A 42 -8.27 -2.72 15.76
C ASN A 42 -6.76 -3.02 15.86
N ASN A 43 -6.21 -2.91 17.07
CA ASN A 43 -4.81 -3.24 17.38
C ASN A 43 -4.42 -4.69 17.07
N GLU A 44 -5.31 -5.65 17.24
CA GLU A 44 -5.07 -7.06 16.86
C GLU A 44 -4.96 -7.21 15.35
N THR A 45 -5.81 -6.52 14.60
CA THR A 45 -5.75 -6.49 13.13
C THR A 45 -4.46 -5.82 12.67
N LYS A 46 -4.06 -4.71 13.30
CA LYS A 46 -2.75 -4.07 13.06
C LYS A 46 -1.60 -5.05 13.27
N LYS A 47 -1.57 -5.74 14.41
CA LYS A 47 -0.55 -6.76 14.71
C LYS A 47 -0.53 -7.88 13.65
N GLY A 48 -1.70 -8.33 13.20
CA GLY A 48 -1.80 -9.33 12.14
C GLY A 48 -1.18 -8.86 10.83
N PHE A 49 -1.49 -7.64 10.39
CA PHE A 49 -0.91 -7.06 9.16
C PHE A 49 0.60 -6.87 9.29
N LEU A 50 1.09 -6.32 10.42
CA LEU A 50 2.53 -6.15 10.65
C LEU A 50 3.27 -7.48 10.71
N ASN A 51 2.65 -8.54 11.28
CA ASN A 51 3.23 -9.86 11.26
C ASN A 51 3.38 -10.42 9.83
N ILE A 52 2.36 -10.25 8.98
CA ILE A 52 2.45 -10.67 7.57
C ILE A 52 3.57 -9.91 6.86
N ILE A 53 3.64 -8.58 7.03
CA ILE A 53 4.70 -7.77 6.42
C ILE A 53 6.08 -8.22 6.90
N ASN A 54 6.28 -8.44 8.20
CA ASN A 54 7.54 -8.94 8.73
C ASN A 54 7.90 -10.34 8.20
N GLN A 55 6.93 -11.22 8.03
CA GLN A 55 7.17 -12.53 7.40
C GLN A 55 7.58 -12.38 5.94
N MET A 56 6.95 -11.49 5.18
CA MET A 56 7.35 -11.19 3.80
C MET A 56 8.74 -10.54 3.71
N ILE A 57 9.12 -9.68 4.65
CA ILE A 57 10.49 -9.14 4.73
C ILE A 57 11.49 -10.28 4.91
N ASN A 58 11.25 -11.18 5.86
CA ASN A 58 12.18 -12.27 6.16
C ASN A 58 12.25 -13.34 5.07
N ARG A 59 11.11 -13.66 4.44
CA ARG A 59 10.99 -14.73 3.44
C ARG A 59 11.35 -14.27 2.04
N ASP A 60 10.84 -13.11 1.65
CA ASP A 60 10.87 -12.61 0.26
C ASP A 60 11.83 -11.42 0.09
N GLY A 61 12.39 -10.89 1.19
CA GLY A 61 13.36 -9.79 1.14
C GLY A 61 12.76 -8.45 0.72
N ILE A 62 11.44 -8.24 0.88
CA ILE A 62 10.79 -7.01 0.43
C ILE A 62 11.40 -5.76 1.11
N GLN A 63 11.62 -4.72 0.31
CA GLN A 63 12.22 -3.46 0.75
C GLN A 63 11.20 -2.31 0.84
N GLY A 64 9.98 -2.57 0.39
CA GLY A 64 8.87 -1.65 0.45
C GLY A 64 7.53 -2.39 0.44
N VAL A 65 6.49 -1.71 0.89
CA VAL A 65 5.12 -2.25 0.95
C VAL A 65 4.16 -1.27 0.32
N ILE A 66 3.31 -1.75 -0.57
CA ILE A 66 2.32 -0.92 -1.25
C ILE A 66 1.02 -0.94 -0.43
N LEU A 67 0.61 0.22 0.07
CA LEU A 67 -0.70 0.41 0.69
C LEU A 67 -1.70 0.68 -0.43
N GLY A 68 -2.17 -0.40 -1.07
CA GLY A 68 -2.97 -0.37 -2.30
C GLY A 68 -4.47 -0.10 -2.10
N CYS A 69 -4.96 -0.12 -0.86
CA CYS A 69 -6.32 0.30 -0.51
C CYS A 69 -6.23 1.56 0.36
N THR A 70 -7.17 2.49 0.16
CA THR A 70 -7.22 3.81 0.82
C THR A 70 -7.39 3.72 2.34
N GLU A 71 -7.85 2.59 2.85
CA GLU A 71 -8.10 2.33 4.26
C GLU A 71 -6.83 1.84 4.99
N LEU A 72 -5.87 1.25 4.28
CA LEU A 72 -4.66 0.69 4.89
C LEU A 72 -3.83 1.74 5.66
N PRO A 73 -3.68 3.00 5.18
CA PRO A 73 -3.04 4.07 5.95
C PRO A 73 -3.76 4.42 7.27
N MET A 74 -5.01 4.02 7.49
CA MET A 74 -5.67 4.16 8.79
C MET A 74 -5.10 3.18 9.82
N LEU A 75 -4.66 2.00 9.37
CA LEU A 75 -4.18 0.91 10.21
C LEU A 75 -2.65 0.92 10.39
N ILE A 76 -1.91 1.15 9.30
CA ILE A 76 -0.45 1.06 9.23
C ILE A 76 0.13 2.48 9.07
N LYS A 77 1.05 2.85 9.95
CA LYS A 77 1.78 4.12 9.93
C LYS A 77 3.25 3.88 9.57
N ASN A 78 3.93 4.93 9.11
CA ASN A 78 5.35 4.85 8.74
C ASN A 78 6.22 4.40 9.92
N GLU A 79 5.89 4.82 11.14
CA GLU A 79 6.58 4.41 12.37
C GLU A 79 6.44 2.92 12.72
N ASP A 80 5.49 2.21 12.12
CA ASP A 80 5.30 0.77 12.34
C ASP A 80 6.23 -0.10 11.49
N LEU A 81 6.93 0.50 10.52
CA LEU A 81 7.64 -0.22 9.47
C LEU A 81 9.11 0.21 9.38
N ASN A 82 9.98 -0.79 9.22
CA ASN A 82 11.40 -0.57 8.92
C ASN A 82 11.69 -0.56 7.40
N ILE A 83 10.64 -0.66 6.58
CA ILE A 83 10.68 -0.65 5.11
C ILE A 83 9.82 0.49 4.59
N HIS A 84 10.00 0.89 3.33
CA HIS A 84 9.31 2.05 2.77
C HIS A 84 7.82 1.74 2.48
N PRO A 85 6.85 2.41 3.14
CA PRO A 85 5.45 2.30 2.75
C PRO A 85 5.13 3.22 1.58
N LEU A 86 4.51 2.68 0.53
CA LEU A 86 3.96 3.44 -0.59
C LEU A 86 2.47 3.63 -0.37
N ASN A 87 2.09 4.77 0.23
CA ASN A 87 0.71 5.21 0.32
C ASN A 87 0.22 5.67 -1.06
N THR A 88 -0.47 4.77 -1.77
CA THR A 88 -0.88 5.02 -3.17
C THR A 88 -1.82 6.22 -3.30
N ALA A 89 -2.72 6.43 -2.32
CA ALA A 89 -3.65 7.55 -2.31
C ALA A 89 -2.91 8.89 -2.18
N GLU A 90 -1.96 8.98 -1.24
CA GLU A 90 -1.16 10.18 -1.01
C GLU A 90 -0.27 10.50 -2.22
N ILE A 91 0.43 9.50 -2.76
CA ILE A 91 1.27 9.66 -3.97
C ILE A 91 0.42 10.19 -5.13
N TYR A 92 -0.77 9.61 -5.32
CA TYR A 92 -1.67 9.99 -6.40
C TYR A 92 -2.20 11.43 -6.24
N ILE A 93 -2.64 11.80 -5.02
CA ILE A 93 -3.11 13.15 -4.72
C ILE A 93 -2.00 14.18 -4.91
N ASN A 94 -0.80 13.92 -4.39
CA ASN A 94 0.34 14.81 -4.56
C ASN A 94 0.65 15.02 -6.05
N LYS A 95 0.63 13.96 -6.85
CA LYS A 95 0.85 14.07 -8.30
C LYS A 95 -0.24 14.89 -9.01
N ILE A 96 -1.50 14.75 -8.60
CA ILE A 96 -2.61 15.55 -9.13
C ILE A 96 -2.41 17.03 -8.80
N VAL A 97 -2.13 17.34 -7.53
CA VAL A 97 -1.88 18.70 -7.05
C VAL A 97 -0.72 19.31 -7.84
N ASP A 98 0.42 18.62 -7.91
CA ASP A 98 1.57 19.08 -8.68
C ASP A 98 1.19 19.37 -10.13
N THR A 99 0.47 18.45 -10.80
CA THR A 99 0.08 18.63 -12.20
C THR A 99 -0.82 19.87 -12.37
N ILE A 100 -1.81 20.06 -11.50
CA ILE A 100 -2.73 21.21 -11.56
C ILE A 100 -1.98 22.53 -11.36
N PHE A 101 -1.09 22.60 -10.36
CA PHE A 101 -0.42 23.86 -10.01
C PHE A 101 0.81 24.16 -10.87
N TRP A 102 1.51 23.13 -11.39
CA TRP A 102 2.57 23.32 -12.39
C TRP A 102 2.03 23.80 -13.73
N THR A 103 0.86 23.29 -14.17
CA THR A 103 0.22 23.76 -15.42
C THR A 103 -0.16 25.24 -15.31
N LYS A 104 -0.72 25.65 -14.17
CA LYS A 104 -1.06 27.06 -13.91
C LYS A 104 0.16 27.98 -13.87
N LEU A 105 1.31 27.52 -13.38
CA LEU A 105 2.52 28.35 -13.32
C LEU A 105 3.07 28.64 -14.72
N ILE A 106 2.95 27.70 -15.66
CA ILE A 106 3.35 27.88 -17.06
C ILE A 106 2.39 28.83 -17.79
N ASP A 107 1.09 28.78 -17.52
CA ASP A 107 0.11 29.70 -18.13
C ASP A 107 0.23 31.16 -17.61
N LEU A 108 1.06 31.40 -16.60
CA LEU A 108 1.31 32.70 -15.97
C LEU A 108 2.67 33.33 -16.34
N ILE A 109 3.47 32.66 -17.17
CA ILE A 109 4.78 33.11 -17.68
C ILE A 109 4.71 33.24 -19.20
#